data_AF-A0A7K0I570-F1
#
_entry.id   AF-A0A7K0I570-F1
#
_cell.length_a   1.000
_cell.length_b   1.000
_cell.length_c   1.000
_cell.angle_alpha   90.00
_cell.angle_beta   90.00
_cell.angle_gamma   90.00
#
_symmetry.space_group_name_H-M   'P 1'
#
loop_
_entity.id
_entity.type
_entity.pdbx_description
1 polymer ?
#
loop_
_entity_poly.entity_id
_entity_poly.type
_entity_poly.pdbx_seq_one_letter_code
_entity_poly.pdbx_strand_id
1 'polypeptide(L)'
;METTDNWFDKLLMKKRFYIIITLLFVGIFAYIFKWQHIIHWFDNEYVVNHELLGTYGDFIGGVLGTIFALISILILIRTFNQQRAVTEKNKEQIENQRFNDLFFELLRLYQSEISELCGTIVRERGNEKITINYNNKDFFDFEKELLQRAFQPTTSYEGNIRGAINLYMLFYIKHRTKVAACFRTLYRIYDLLDNAELKEKVKKNYLKIIRAQLTDSELFFIRYNGMTYYGDNFTKLT
;
A
#
# COMPACT_ATOMS: atom_id res chain seq x y z
N MET A 1 13.49 0.77 -22.97
CA MET A 1 14.07 -0.34 -23.74
C MET A 1 12.92 -0.89 -24.60
N GLU A 2 12.94 -0.56 -25.89
CA GLU A 2 11.85 -0.83 -26.82
C GLU A 2 11.52 -2.32 -26.85
N THR A 3 10.26 -2.64 -26.57
CA THR A 3 9.70 -3.96 -26.82
C THR A 3 9.70 -4.17 -28.32
N THR A 4 10.73 -4.86 -28.84
CA THR A 4 10.64 -5.46 -30.17
C THR A 4 9.41 -6.35 -30.14
N ASP A 5 8.34 -5.89 -30.78
CA ASP A 5 7.08 -6.58 -30.97
C ASP A 5 7.35 -7.78 -31.90
N ASN A 6 8.00 -8.79 -31.35
CA ASN A 6 8.54 -9.90 -32.11
C ASN A 6 7.35 -10.73 -32.60
N TRP A 7 7.12 -10.74 -33.90
CA TRP A 7 6.04 -11.50 -34.53
C TRP A 7 6.04 -12.99 -34.13
N PHE A 8 7.23 -13.54 -33.88
CA PHE A 8 7.43 -14.88 -33.31
C PHE A 8 6.71 -15.10 -31.98
N ASP A 9 6.60 -14.07 -31.15
CA ASP A 9 5.98 -14.13 -29.83
C ASP A 9 4.47 -14.20 -29.95
N LYS A 10 3.91 -13.38 -30.83
CA LYS A 10 2.50 -13.42 -31.19
C LYS A 10 2.13 -14.75 -31.86
N LEU A 11 3.06 -15.35 -32.60
CA LEU A 11 2.89 -16.66 -33.23
C LEU A 11 2.86 -17.79 -32.20
N LEU A 12 3.82 -17.82 -31.27
CA LEU A 12 3.91 -18.81 -30.18
C LEU A 12 2.77 -18.73 -29.16
N MET A 13 2.05 -17.60 -29.09
CA MET A 13 0.90 -17.42 -28.18
C MET A 13 -0.44 -17.88 -28.78
N LYS A 14 -0.49 -18.20 -30.08
CA LYS A 14 -1.74 -18.67 -30.72
C LYS A 14 -1.87 -20.17 -30.54
N LYS A 15 -2.94 -20.62 -29.85
CA LYS A 15 -3.29 -22.07 -29.74
C LYS A 15 -3.30 -22.78 -31.11
N ARG A 16 -3.66 -22.06 -32.17
CA ARG A 16 -3.65 -22.54 -33.56
C ARG A 16 -2.26 -22.96 -34.04
N PHE A 17 -1.19 -22.31 -33.59
CA PHE A 17 0.18 -22.63 -34.00
C PHE A 17 0.59 -24.03 -33.54
N TYR A 18 0.35 -24.36 -32.26
CA TYR A 18 0.64 -25.70 -31.73
C TYR A 18 -0.20 -26.78 -32.41
N ILE A 19 -1.48 -26.51 -32.67
CA ILE A 19 -2.36 -27.45 -33.39
C ILE A 19 -1.84 -27.73 -34.80
N ILE A 20 -1.38 -26.69 -35.52
CA ILE A 20 -0.84 -26.83 -36.88
C ILE A 20 0.46 -27.64 -36.87
N ILE A 21 1.37 -27.39 -35.92
CA ILE A 21 2.61 -28.17 -35.78
C ILE A 21 2.30 -29.63 -35.49
N THR A 22 1.39 -29.92 -34.57
CA THR A 22 1.00 -31.30 -34.25
C THR A 22 0.37 -32.00 -35.45
N LEU A 23 -0.50 -31.33 -36.21
CA LEU A 23 -1.11 -31.89 -37.42
C LEU A 23 -0.09 -32.14 -38.54
N LEU A 24 0.86 -31.21 -38.74
CA LEU A 24 1.96 -31.39 -39.70
C LEU A 24 2.83 -32.58 -39.31
N PHE A 25 3.14 -32.73 -38.03
CA PHE A 25 3.94 -33.84 -37.53
C PHE A 25 3.24 -35.19 -37.73
N VAL A 26 1.95 -35.29 -37.38
CA VAL A 26 1.13 -36.48 -37.63
C VAL A 26 1.04 -36.79 -39.13
N GLY A 27 0.91 -35.77 -39.97
CA GLY A 27 0.87 -35.92 -41.42
C GLY A 27 2.19 -36.43 -42.02
N ILE A 28 3.34 -35.89 -41.58
CA ILE A 28 4.67 -36.35 -41.97
C ILE A 28 4.90 -37.79 -41.50
N PHE A 29 4.47 -38.13 -40.28
CA PHE A 29 4.57 -39.47 -39.74
C PHE A 29 3.75 -40.49 -40.57
N ALA A 30 2.50 -40.16 -40.89
CA ALA A 30 1.66 -41.00 -41.75
C ALA A 30 2.25 -41.17 -43.16
N TYR A 31 2.90 -40.12 -43.69
CA TYR A 31 3.56 -40.16 -44.98
C TYR A 31 4.80 -41.06 -44.99
N ILE A 32 5.66 -40.95 -43.98
CA ILE A 32 6.85 -41.81 -43.83
C ILE A 32 6.43 -43.28 -43.64
N PHE A 33 5.40 -43.53 -42.84
CA PHE A 33 4.84 -44.87 -42.64
C PHE A 33 4.35 -45.49 -43.95
N LYS A 34 3.70 -44.69 -44.82
CA LYS A 34 3.28 -45.10 -46.16
C LYS A 34 4.46 -45.34 -47.12
N TRP A 35 5.58 -44.61 -46.96
CA TRP A 35 6.71 -44.69 -47.89
C TRP A 35 7.48 -46.01 -47.79
N GLN A 36 7.55 -46.62 -46.62
CA GLN A 36 8.24 -47.92 -46.44
C GLN A 36 7.33 -49.15 -46.44
N HIS A 37 6.01 -48.99 -46.29
CA HIS A 37 5.06 -50.11 -46.27
C HIS A 37 3.81 -49.81 -47.11
N ILE A 38 3.42 -50.76 -47.98
CA ILE A 38 2.09 -50.76 -48.59
C ILE A 38 1.09 -50.93 -47.45
N ILE A 39 0.19 -49.96 -47.26
CA ILE A 39 -0.87 -50.05 -46.25
C ILE A 39 -1.85 -51.14 -46.70
N HIS A 40 -1.61 -52.38 -46.28
CA HIS A 40 -2.58 -53.46 -46.36
C HIS A 40 -3.53 -53.34 -45.14
N TRP A 41 -4.81 -53.15 -45.40
CA TRP A 41 -5.83 -53.07 -44.36
C TRP A 41 -6.08 -54.47 -43.78
N PHE A 42 -5.68 -54.67 -42.53
CA PHE A 42 -6.05 -55.78 -41.65
C PHE A 42 -6.12 -57.15 -42.35
N ASP A 43 -4.96 -57.76 -42.57
CA ASP A 43 -4.88 -59.20 -42.83
C ASP A 43 -4.20 -59.91 -41.64
N ASN A 44 -4.76 -61.05 -41.24
CA ASN A 44 -4.49 -61.70 -39.94
C ASN A 44 -3.13 -62.42 -39.86
N GLU A 45 -2.34 -62.36 -40.94
CA GLU A 45 -1.03 -63.03 -41.09
C GLU A 45 0.18 -62.15 -40.76
N TYR A 46 0.00 -60.83 -40.55
CA TYR A 46 1.11 -59.92 -40.28
C TYR A 46 1.11 -59.45 -38.82
N VAL A 47 1.93 -60.09 -37.98
CA VAL A 47 2.20 -59.65 -36.62
C VAL A 47 3.03 -58.35 -36.67
N VAL A 48 2.56 -57.30 -35.99
CA VAL A 48 3.29 -56.03 -35.86
C VAL A 48 4.71 -56.32 -35.39
N ASN A 49 5.73 -55.87 -36.14
CA ASN A 49 7.12 -56.02 -35.71
C ASN A 49 7.40 -55.05 -34.56
N HIS A 50 7.42 -55.58 -33.34
CA HIS A 50 7.56 -54.82 -32.11
C HIS A 50 8.95 -54.16 -31.98
N GLU A 51 9.99 -54.77 -32.54
CA GLU A 51 11.36 -54.25 -32.52
C GLU A 51 11.50 -53.03 -33.44
N LEU A 52 10.94 -53.13 -34.65
CA LEU A 52 10.88 -52.02 -35.59
C LEU A 52 10.06 -50.85 -35.01
N LEU A 53 8.88 -51.15 -34.45
CA LEU A 53 8.03 -50.14 -33.80
C LEU A 53 8.74 -49.48 -32.61
N GLY A 54 9.54 -50.23 -31.85
CA GLY A 54 10.39 -49.72 -30.77
C GLY A 54 11.44 -48.73 -31.26
N THR A 55 12.23 -49.09 -32.27
CA THR A 55 13.26 -48.18 -32.85
C THR A 55 12.67 -46.91 -33.45
N TYR A 56 11.47 -46.98 -34.03
CA TYR A 56 10.73 -45.77 -34.46
C TYR A 56 10.28 -44.91 -33.27
N GLY A 57 9.78 -45.54 -32.21
CA GLY A 57 9.45 -44.86 -30.95
C GLY A 57 10.66 -44.12 -30.37
N ASP A 58 11.85 -44.73 -30.40
CA ASP A 58 13.09 -44.13 -29.91
C ASP A 58 13.55 -42.94 -30.75
N PHE A 59 13.46 -43.03 -32.08
CA PHE A 59 13.78 -41.89 -32.96
C PHE A 59 12.83 -40.71 -32.75
N ILE A 60 11.52 -40.99 -32.70
CA ILE A 60 10.49 -39.97 -32.50
C ILE A 60 10.62 -39.35 -31.10
N GLY A 61 10.81 -40.18 -30.07
CA GLY A 61 11.02 -39.72 -28.70
C GLY A 61 12.28 -38.87 -28.54
N GLY A 62 13.38 -39.23 -29.20
CA GLY A 62 14.63 -38.47 -29.18
C GLY A 62 14.52 -37.12 -29.90
N VAL A 63 13.97 -37.10 -31.11
CA VAL A 63 13.85 -35.87 -31.91
C VAL A 63 12.76 -34.95 -31.36
N LEU A 64 11.56 -35.45 -31.08
CA LEU A 64 10.50 -34.64 -30.47
C LEU A 64 10.87 -34.21 -29.06
N GLY A 65 11.45 -35.11 -28.26
CA GLY A 65 11.83 -34.80 -26.89
C GLY A 65 12.82 -33.64 -26.83
N THR A 66 13.82 -33.61 -27.73
CA THR A 66 14.78 -32.50 -27.82
C THR A 66 14.15 -31.21 -28.34
N ILE A 67 13.25 -31.27 -29.34
CA ILE A 67 12.51 -30.10 -29.83
C ILE A 67 11.61 -29.52 -28.72
N PHE A 68 10.85 -30.36 -28.01
CA PHE A 68 10.01 -29.93 -26.91
C PHE A 68 10.84 -29.39 -25.75
N ALA A 69 11.97 -30.02 -25.40
CA ALA A 69 12.87 -29.50 -24.39
C ALA A 69 13.38 -28.08 -24.75
N LEU A 70 13.73 -27.84 -26.00
CA LEU A 70 14.14 -26.51 -26.47
C LEU A 70 12.99 -25.50 -26.40
N ILE A 71 11.78 -25.88 -26.82
CA ILE A 71 10.57 -25.05 -26.69
C ILE A 71 10.27 -24.75 -25.22
N SER A 72 10.39 -25.74 -24.33
CA SER A 72 10.20 -25.59 -22.88
C SER A 72 11.19 -24.61 -22.28
N ILE A 73 12.47 -24.67 -22.67
CA ILE A 73 13.49 -23.71 -22.22
C ILE A 73 13.15 -22.29 -22.70
N LEU A 74 12.73 -22.13 -23.95
CA LEU A 74 12.33 -20.84 -24.48
C LEU A 74 11.11 -20.24 -23.73
N ILE A 75 10.11 -21.06 -23.43
CA ILE A 75 8.94 -20.66 -22.62
C ILE A 75 9.38 -20.31 -21.20
N LEU A 76 10.30 -21.06 -20.60
CA LEU A 76 10.77 -20.80 -19.24
C LEU A 76 11.51 -19.46 -19.15
N ILE A 77 12.41 -19.17 -20.08
CA ILE A 77 13.12 -17.88 -20.15
C ILE A 77 12.12 -16.72 -20.28
N ARG A 78 11.07 -16.91 -21.09
CA ARG A 78 9.97 -15.96 -21.24
C ARG A 78 9.23 -15.71 -19.94
N THR A 79 8.77 -16.79 -19.30
CA THR A 79 8.05 -16.71 -18.02
C THR A 79 8.90 -16.01 -16.98
N PHE A 80 10.19 -16.32 -16.91
CA PHE A 80 11.11 -15.69 -15.98
C PHE A 80 11.28 -14.18 -16.22
N ASN A 81 11.43 -13.77 -17.49
CA ASN A 81 11.51 -12.35 -17.84
C ASN A 81 10.21 -11.60 -17.55
N GLN A 82 9.06 -12.23 -17.82
CA GLN A 82 7.76 -11.65 -17.50
C GLN A 82 7.55 -11.53 -15.98
N GLN A 83 7.97 -12.53 -15.20
CA GLN A 83 7.95 -12.47 -13.74
C GLN A 83 8.79 -11.31 -13.22
N ARG A 84 10.01 -11.09 -13.74
CA ARG A 84 10.86 -9.95 -13.35
C ARG A 84 10.16 -8.61 -13.55
N ALA A 85 9.57 -8.39 -14.72
CA ALA A 85 8.86 -7.13 -15.00
C ALA A 85 7.62 -6.93 -14.10
N VAL A 86 6.91 -8.01 -13.77
CA VAL A 86 5.79 -7.97 -12.81
C VAL A 86 6.29 -7.69 -11.40
N THR A 87 7.41 -8.28 -10.98
CA THR A 87 8.02 -8.04 -9.67
C THR A 87 8.44 -6.58 -9.49
N GLU A 88 8.99 -5.94 -10.53
CA GLU A 88 9.34 -4.51 -10.49
C GLU A 88 8.11 -3.63 -10.28
N LYS A 89 7.04 -3.85 -11.05
CA LYS A 89 5.77 -3.11 -10.87
C LYS A 89 5.13 -3.38 -9.51
N ASN A 90 5.19 -4.62 -9.04
CA ASN A 90 4.70 -4.98 -7.72
C ASN A 90 5.48 -4.29 -6.60
N LYS A 91 6.79 -4.04 -6.77
CA LYS A 91 7.59 -3.34 -5.77
C LYS A 91 7.06 -1.93 -5.49
N GLU A 92 6.82 -1.15 -6.54
CA GLU A 92 6.25 0.21 -6.43
C GLU A 92 4.86 0.17 -5.78
N GLN A 93 4.01 -0.79 -6.17
CA GLN A 93 2.68 -0.94 -5.59
C GLN A 93 2.75 -1.31 -4.09
N ILE A 94 3.68 -2.19 -3.71
CA ILE A 94 3.89 -2.58 -2.30
C ILE A 94 4.41 -1.40 -1.48
N GLU A 95 5.32 -0.59 -2.01
CA GLU A 95 5.83 0.60 -1.32
C GLU A 95 4.71 1.62 -1.08
N ASN A 96 3.89 1.90 -2.09
CA ASN A 96 2.70 2.76 -1.94
C ASN A 96 1.69 2.20 -0.94
N GLN A 97 1.48 0.88 -0.94
CA GLN A 97 0.58 0.24 0.02
C GLN A 97 1.13 0.33 1.45
N ARG A 98 2.42 0.03 1.65
CA ARG A 98 3.08 0.16 2.97
C ARG A 98 2.99 1.58 3.50
N PHE A 99 3.19 2.58 2.64
CA PHE A 99 3.00 3.97 3.02
C PHE A 99 1.56 4.23 3.49
N ASN A 100 0.56 3.81 2.72
CA ASN A 100 -0.85 3.99 3.05
C ASN A 100 -1.21 3.34 4.38
N ASP A 101 -0.78 2.09 4.58
CA ASP A 101 -1.05 1.33 5.79
C ASP A 101 -0.42 2.02 7.00
N LEU A 102 0.84 2.44 6.90
CA LEU A 102 1.52 3.18 7.98
C LEU A 102 0.85 4.52 8.28
N PHE A 103 0.44 5.26 7.25
CA PHE A 103 -0.29 6.53 7.41
C PHE A 103 -1.60 6.32 8.19
N PHE A 104 -2.43 5.35 7.77
CA PHE A 104 -3.71 5.10 8.42
C PHE A 104 -3.55 4.50 9.82
N GLU A 105 -2.49 3.73 10.06
CA GLU A 105 -2.18 3.21 11.39
C GLU A 105 -1.79 4.33 12.36
N LEU A 106 -0.93 5.27 11.93
CA LEU A 106 -0.62 6.46 12.73
C LEU A 106 -1.85 7.34 12.97
N LEU A 107 -2.74 7.47 11.99
CA LEU A 107 -3.99 8.22 12.14
C LEU A 107 -4.93 7.56 13.16
N ARG A 108 -5.01 6.22 13.16
CA ARG A 108 -5.76 5.46 14.17
C ARG A 108 -5.13 5.59 15.54
N LEU A 109 -3.80 5.55 15.63
CA LEU A 109 -3.09 5.78 16.89
C LEU A 109 -3.42 7.17 17.45
N TYR A 110 -3.38 8.21 16.62
CA TYR A 110 -3.81 9.56 17.00
C TYR A 110 -5.24 9.57 17.53
N GLN A 111 -6.20 8.97 16.81
CA GLN A 111 -7.59 8.89 17.26
C GLN A 111 -7.75 8.13 18.58
N SER A 112 -6.96 7.07 18.79
CA SER A 112 -6.92 6.31 20.04
C SER A 112 -6.41 7.17 21.20
N GLU A 113 -5.29 7.87 21.02
CA GLU A 113 -4.73 8.78 22.03
C GLU A 113 -5.72 9.89 22.40
N ILE A 114 -6.43 10.44 21.41
CA ILE A 114 -7.51 11.42 21.62
C ILE A 114 -8.65 10.80 22.42
N SER A 115 -9.02 9.55 22.14
CA SER A 115 -10.10 8.87 22.87
C SER A 115 -9.78 8.62 24.35
N GLU A 116 -8.50 8.54 24.69
CA GLU A 116 -8.04 8.40 26.07
C GLU A 116 -8.02 9.72 26.85
N LEU A 117 -8.20 10.86 26.18
CA LEU A 117 -8.27 12.16 26.84
C LEU A 117 -9.55 12.25 27.67
N CYS A 118 -9.40 12.66 28.91
CA CYS A 118 -10.50 12.85 29.83
C CYS A 118 -10.18 13.95 30.84
N GLY A 119 -11.24 14.57 31.35
CA GLY A 119 -11.15 15.55 32.42
C GLY A 119 -12.47 15.66 33.16
N THR A 120 -12.39 16.33 34.31
CA THR A 120 -13.52 16.51 35.20
C THR A 120 -13.55 17.96 35.66
N ILE A 121 -14.74 18.55 35.63
CA ILE A 121 -15.00 19.84 36.25
C ILE A 121 -16.06 19.65 37.33
N VAL A 122 -15.83 20.29 38.48
CA VAL A 122 -16.80 20.34 39.57
C VAL A 122 -17.42 21.74 39.55
N ARG A 123 -18.74 21.79 39.36
CA ARG A 123 -19.52 23.02 39.46
C ARG A 123 -20.33 22.99 40.75
N GLU A 124 -20.20 24.02 41.56
CA GLU A 124 -21.01 24.19 42.77
C GLU A 124 -22.25 25.00 42.42
N ARG A 125 -23.43 24.44 42.71
CA ARG A 125 -24.72 25.14 42.54
C ARG A 125 -25.48 25.06 43.87
N GLY A 126 -25.32 26.08 44.71
CA GLY A 126 -25.84 26.06 46.08
C GLY A 126 -25.07 25.05 46.94
N ASN A 127 -25.76 24.14 47.62
CA ASN A 127 -25.14 23.07 48.42
C ASN A 127 -24.81 21.80 47.62
N GLU A 128 -25.16 21.74 46.33
CA GLU A 128 -24.92 20.57 45.49
C GLU A 128 -23.65 20.73 44.64
N LYS A 129 -22.80 19.71 44.66
CA LYS A 129 -21.62 19.58 43.80
C LYS A 129 -21.97 18.74 42.58
N ILE A 130 -22.00 19.37 41.41
CA ILE A 130 -22.22 18.69 40.13
C ILE A 130 -20.86 18.43 39.49
N THR A 131 -20.53 17.15 39.30
CA THR A 131 -19.33 16.70 38.62
C THR A 131 -19.65 16.41 37.16
N ILE A 132 -19.07 17.18 36.23
CA ILE A 132 -19.20 16.95 34.79
C ILE A 132 -17.89 16.31 34.30
N ASN A 133 -18.01 15.10 33.75
CA ASN A 133 -16.92 14.41 33.09
C ASN A 133 -17.01 14.64 31.59
N TYR A 134 -15.87 14.89 30.97
CA TYR A 134 -15.75 15.02 29.51
C TYR A 134 -14.56 14.17 29.03
N ASN A 135 -14.65 13.71 27.79
CA ASN A 135 -13.68 12.79 27.20
C ASN A 135 -13.55 12.98 25.69
N ASN A 136 -12.68 12.19 25.06
CA ASN A 136 -12.51 12.15 23.61
C ASN A 136 -12.22 13.56 23.05
N LYS A 137 -12.91 13.94 21.97
CA LYS A 137 -12.77 15.23 21.30
C LYS A 137 -13.32 16.41 22.13
N ASP A 138 -14.37 16.18 22.90
CA ASP A 138 -14.99 17.20 23.77
C ASP A 138 -13.97 17.70 24.81
N PHE A 139 -12.95 16.92 25.14
CA PHE A 139 -11.84 17.33 26.00
C PHE A 139 -11.25 18.69 25.60
N PHE A 140 -10.98 18.89 24.31
CA PHE A 140 -10.42 20.16 23.85
C PHE A 140 -11.46 21.27 23.84
N ASP A 141 -12.75 20.99 23.64
CA ASP A 141 -13.79 22.01 23.73
C ASP A 141 -13.91 22.56 25.16
N PHE A 142 -13.94 21.67 26.15
CA PHE A 142 -14.02 22.07 27.56
C PHE A 142 -12.76 22.81 28.03
N GLU A 143 -11.57 22.28 27.74
CA GLU A 143 -10.32 22.93 28.16
C GLU A 143 -10.11 24.28 27.44
N LYS A 144 -10.55 24.42 26.18
CA LYS A 144 -10.57 25.71 25.49
C LYS A 144 -11.47 26.72 26.20
N GLU A 145 -12.68 26.31 26.59
CA GLU A 145 -13.60 27.17 27.32
C GLU A 145 -13.01 27.61 28.68
N LEU A 146 -12.35 26.69 29.40
CA LEU A 146 -11.66 27.02 30.65
C LEU A 146 -10.56 28.06 30.45
N LEU A 147 -9.73 27.90 29.41
CA LEU A 147 -8.67 28.84 29.06
C LEU A 147 -9.24 30.22 28.70
N GLN A 148 -10.31 30.26 27.92
CA GLN A 148 -10.95 31.51 27.51
C GLN A 148 -11.57 32.26 28.69
N ARG A 149 -12.19 31.53 29.64
CA ARG A 149 -12.72 32.14 30.88
C ARG A 149 -11.63 32.64 31.82
N ALA A 150 -10.49 31.95 31.86
CA ALA A 150 -9.34 32.34 32.67
C ALA A 150 -8.57 33.53 32.05
N PHE A 151 -8.71 33.75 30.74
CA PHE A 151 -7.99 34.81 30.03
C PHE A 151 -8.48 36.20 30.43
N GLN A 152 -7.53 37.04 30.87
CA GLN A 152 -7.77 38.44 31.23
C GLN A 152 -7.15 39.35 30.17
N PRO A 153 -7.96 39.97 29.29
CA PRO A 153 -7.44 40.80 28.22
C PRO A 153 -6.83 42.09 28.78
N THR A 154 -5.69 42.46 28.19
CA THR A 154 -4.96 43.71 28.43
C THR A 154 -5.05 44.62 27.20
N THR A 155 -4.61 45.88 27.34
CA THR A 155 -4.55 46.84 26.23
C THR A 155 -3.42 46.56 25.23
N SER A 156 -2.42 45.75 25.60
CA SER A 156 -1.28 45.41 24.75
C SER A 156 -1.52 44.11 23.98
N TYR A 157 -1.35 44.16 22.65
CA TYR A 157 -1.41 42.97 21.80
C TYR A 157 -0.37 41.92 22.20
N GLU A 158 0.88 42.34 22.37
CA GLU A 158 1.98 41.47 22.82
C GLU A 158 1.74 40.92 24.23
N GLY A 159 1.17 41.74 25.11
CA GLY A 159 0.76 41.32 26.45
C GLY A 159 -0.30 40.20 26.39
N ASN A 160 -1.27 40.34 25.50
CA ASN A 160 -2.34 39.35 25.28
C ASN A 160 -1.80 38.03 24.71
N ILE A 161 -0.88 38.09 23.74
CA ILE A 161 -0.23 36.88 23.21
C ILE A 161 0.51 36.16 24.34
N ARG A 162 1.35 36.88 25.10
CA ARG A 162 2.12 36.27 26.19
C ARG A 162 1.22 35.69 27.27
N GLY A 163 0.16 36.39 27.64
CA GLY A 163 -0.86 35.90 28.58
C GLY A 163 -1.53 34.62 28.09
N ALA A 164 -1.92 34.56 26.81
CA ALA A 164 -2.55 33.39 26.22
C ALA A 164 -1.58 32.19 26.13
N ILE A 165 -0.33 32.42 25.74
CA ILE A 165 0.72 31.38 25.72
C ILE A 165 0.99 30.85 27.14
N ASN A 166 1.02 31.73 28.15
CA ASN A 166 1.21 31.30 29.54
C ASN A 166 0.06 30.41 30.02
N LEU A 167 -1.19 30.76 29.71
CA LEU A 167 -2.34 29.90 30.03
C LEU A 167 -2.30 28.56 29.30
N TYR A 168 -1.93 28.57 28.01
CA TYR A 168 -1.69 27.35 27.24
C TYR A 168 -0.62 26.48 27.89
N MET A 169 0.49 27.07 28.35
CA MET A 169 1.57 26.34 29.00
C MET A 169 1.14 25.69 30.31
N LEU A 170 0.29 26.36 31.10
CA LEU A 170 -0.30 25.76 32.30
C LEU A 170 -1.18 24.55 31.95
N PHE A 171 -2.02 24.66 30.92
CA PHE A 171 -2.77 23.52 30.38
C PHE A 171 -1.84 22.39 29.92
N TYR A 172 -0.82 22.72 29.13
CA TYR A 172 0.11 21.74 28.57
C TYR A 172 0.86 20.99 29.66
N ILE A 173 1.31 21.70 30.71
CA ILE A 173 1.98 21.07 31.86
C ILE A 173 1.02 20.15 32.61
N LYS A 174 -0.22 20.60 32.86
CA LYS A 174 -1.27 19.81 33.54
C LYS A 174 -1.59 18.51 32.79
N HIS A 175 -1.64 18.54 31.45
CA HIS A 175 -2.02 17.39 30.62
C HIS A 175 -0.85 16.78 29.81
N ARG A 176 0.39 17.06 30.23
CA ARG A 176 1.62 16.84 29.45
C ARG A 176 1.70 15.45 28.85
N THR A 177 1.48 14.41 29.65
CA THR A 177 1.68 13.03 29.22
C THR A 177 0.83 12.67 28.00
N LYS A 178 -0.48 12.93 28.05
CA LYS A 178 -1.42 12.54 26.99
C LYS A 178 -1.42 13.54 25.83
N VAL A 179 -1.42 14.84 26.10
CA VAL A 179 -1.43 15.88 25.05
C VAL A 179 -0.13 15.87 24.26
N ALA A 180 1.03 15.68 24.90
CA ALA A 180 2.29 15.57 24.19
C ALA A 180 2.39 14.31 23.34
N ALA A 181 1.74 13.21 23.75
CA ALA A 181 1.65 11.99 22.93
C ALA A 181 0.86 12.28 21.65
N CYS A 182 -0.35 12.85 21.77
CA CYS A 182 -1.21 13.23 20.65
C CYS A 182 -0.48 14.12 19.63
N PHE A 183 0.16 15.20 20.09
CA PHE A 183 0.86 16.12 19.19
C PHE A 183 2.11 15.51 18.55
N ARG A 184 2.80 14.60 19.24
CA ARG A 184 3.94 13.87 18.65
C ARG A 184 3.50 12.88 17.59
N THR A 185 2.37 12.19 17.79
CA THR A 185 1.80 11.29 16.79
C THR A 185 1.33 12.10 15.59
N LEU A 186 0.66 13.23 15.79
CA LEU A 186 0.30 14.14 14.72
C LEU A 186 1.53 14.62 13.95
N TYR A 187 2.58 15.07 14.65
CA TYR A 187 3.86 15.45 14.02
C TYR A 187 4.44 14.33 13.15
N ARG A 188 4.46 13.09 13.66
CA ARG A 188 4.95 11.92 12.92
C ARG A 188 4.17 11.66 11.63
N ILE A 189 2.86 11.91 11.63
CA ILE A 189 2.04 11.79 10.41
C ILE A 189 2.48 12.84 9.37
N TYR A 190 2.68 14.09 9.80
CA TYR A 190 3.17 15.16 8.92
C TYR A 190 4.58 14.87 8.40
N ASP A 191 5.50 14.47 9.27
CA ASP A 191 6.88 14.11 8.93
C ASP A 191 6.95 12.91 7.97
N LEU A 192 6.12 11.89 8.18
CA LEU A 192 5.99 10.76 7.26
C LEU A 192 5.56 11.23 5.86
N LEU A 193 4.61 12.16 5.79
CA LEU A 193 4.07 12.67 4.53
C LEU A 193 5.06 13.59 3.79
N ASP A 194 5.77 14.43 4.54
CA ASP A 194 6.75 15.37 3.99
C ASP A 194 7.92 14.63 3.36
N ASN A 195 8.47 13.63 4.06
CA ASN A 195 9.57 12.79 3.59
C ASN A 195 9.17 11.74 2.52
N ALA A 196 7.88 11.58 2.22
CA ALA A 196 7.43 10.60 1.24
C ALA A 196 7.79 11.00 -0.20
N GLU A 197 8.28 10.05 -1.00
CA GLU A 197 8.48 10.21 -2.45
C GLU A 197 7.15 10.11 -3.24
N LEU A 198 6.19 10.94 -2.86
CA LEU A 198 4.86 10.98 -3.46
C LEU A 198 4.65 12.25 -4.28
N LYS A 199 3.82 12.13 -5.32
CA LYS A 199 3.37 13.30 -6.10
C LYS A 199 2.66 14.29 -5.17
N GLU A 200 2.93 15.57 -5.37
CA GLU A 200 2.35 16.65 -4.56
C GLU A 200 0.81 16.64 -4.49
N LYS A 201 0.15 16.28 -5.60
CA LYS A 201 -1.31 16.11 -5.63
C LYS A 201 -1.80 15.03 -4.65
N VAL A 202 -1.04 13.95 -4.51
CA VAL A 202 -1.33 12.83 -3.61
C VAL A 202 -1.09 13.26 -2.17
N LYS A 203 0.03 13.95 -1.88
CA LYS A 203 0.31 14.51 -0.54
C LYS A 203 -0.83 15.42 -0.07
N LYS A 204 -1.31 16.32 -0.93
CA LYS A 204 -2.46 17.18 -0.65
C LYS A 204 -3.75 16.43 -0.31
N ASN A 205 -3.95 15.23 -0.86
CA ASN A 205 -5.12 14.42 -0.48
C ASN A 205 -4.99 13.87 0.94
N TYR A 206 -3.81 13.40 1.35
CA TYR A 206 -3.57 12.98 2.74
C TYR A 206 -3.70 14.16 3.73
N LEU A 207 -3.17 15.33 3.40
CA LEU A 207 -3.35 16.54 4.22
C LEU A 207 -4.82 16.89 4.42
N LYS A 208 -5.65 16.76 3.37
CA LYS A 208 -7.10 16.95 3.49
C LYS A 208 -7.76 15.93 4.42
N ILE A 209 -7.31 14.67 4.39
CA ILE A 209 -7.78 13.63 5.30
C ILE A 209 -7.42 13.99 6.74
N ILE A 210 -6.16 14.34 7.03
CA ILE A 210 -5.72 14.76 8.37
C ILE A 210 -6.56 15.95 8.84
N ARG A 211 -6.66 17.00 8.01
CA ARG A 211 -7.43 18.21 8.34
C ARG A 211 -8.89 17.90 8.66
N ALA A 212 -9.52 16.97 7.94
CA ALA A 212 -10.91 16.58 8.21
C ALA A 212 -11.08 15.83 9.54
N GLN A 213 -10.00 15.29 10.13
CA GLN A 213 -10.05 14.64 11.43
C GLN A 213 -9.90 15.60 12.61
N LEU A 214 -9.39 16.81 12.40
CA LEU A 214 -9.13 17.79 13.46
C LEU A 214 -10.36 18.67 13.71
N THR A 215 -10.73 18.83 14.99
CA THR A 215 -11.76 19.80 15.40
C THR A 215 -11.19 21.23 15.50
N ASP A 216 -12.07 22.23 15.50
CA ASP A 216 -11.66 23.63 15.68
C ASP A 216 -10.94 23.87 17.02
N SER A 217 -11.30 23.13 18.05
CA SER A 217 -10.65 23.20 19.36
C SER A 217 -9.30 22.49 19.36
N GLU A 218 -9.15 21.34 18.69
CA GLU A 218 -7.83 20.74 18.46
C GLU A 218 -6.89 21.70 17.72
N LEU A 219 -7.38 22.33 16.63
CA LEU A 219 -6.62 23.33 15.87
C LEU A 219 -6.22 24.53 16.72
N PHE A 220 -7.09 24.97 17.64
CA PHE A 220 -6.77 26.02 18.61
C PHE A 220 -5.55 25.63 19.46
N PHE A 221 -5.52 24.42 20.02
CA PHE A 221 -4.38 23.98 20.85
C PHE A 221 -3.11 23.69 20.04
N ILE A 222 -3.23 23.15 18.82
CA ILE A 222 -2.10 22.94 17.91
C ILE A 222 -1.45 24.29 17.56
N ARG A 223 -2.25 25.32 17.29
CA ARG A 223 -1.74 26.67 17.00
C ARG A 223 -0.90 27.21 18.16
N TYR A 224 -1.39 27.10 19.40
CA TYR A 224 -0.59 27.54 20.55
C TYR A 224 0.63 26.66 20.79
N ASN A 225 0.53 25.34 20.54
CA ASN A 225 1.70 24.46 20.62
C ASN A 225 2.83 24.94 19.71
N GLY A 226 2.50 25.32 18.47
CA GLY A 226 3.45 25.87 17.50
C GLY A 226 4.08 27.22 17.90
N MET A 227 3.49 27.95 18.84
CA MET A 227 4.08 29.19 19.40
C MET A 227 5.02 28.92 20.59
N THR A 228 5.20 27.66 20.99
CA THR A 228 6.06 27.26 22.10
C THR A 228 7.26 26.44 21.62
N TYR A 229 8.27 26.31 22.47
CA TYR A 229 9.43 25.45 22.21
C TYR A 229 9.04 23.99 21.87
N TYR A 230 7.92 23.49 22.39
CA TYR A 230 7.47 22.11 22.14
C TYR A 230 6.95 21.89 20.71
N GLY A 231 6.48 22.94 20.04
CA GLY A 231 5.93 22.88 18.69
C GLY A 231 6.86 23.40 17.60
N ASP A 232 8.09 23.80 17.94
CA ASP A 232 9.04 24.41 16.98
C ASP A 232 9.27 23.53 15.75
N ASN A 233 9.43 22.21 15.95
CA ASN A 233 9.57 21.27 14.83
C ASN A 233 8.32 21.18 13.95
N PHE A 234 7.13 21.33 14.55
CA PHE A 234 5.87 21.28 13.80
C PHE A 234 5.74 22.46 12.85
N THR A 235 6.21 23.65 13.26
CA THR A 235 6.17 24.86 12.42
C THR A 235 7.08 24.79 11.19
N LYS A 236 8.11 23.94 11.20
CA LYS A 236 9.03 23.76 10.07
C LYS A 236 8.43 22.90 8.94
N LEU A 237 7.41 22.10 9.26
CA LEU A 237 6.72 21.19 8.34
C LEU A 237 5.44 21.80 7.73
N THR A 238 5.05 23.02 8.15
CA THR A 238 3.80 23.67 7.73
C THR A 238 4.09 24.89 6.87
#